data_AF-A0A9X1LI20-F1
#
_entry.id   AF-A0A9X1LI20-F1
#
_cell.length_a   1.000
_cell.length_b   1.000
_cell.length_c   1.000
_cell.angle_alpha   90.00
_cell.angle_beta   90.00
_cell.angle_gamma   90.00
#
_symmetry.space_group_name_H-M   'P 1'
#
loop_
_entity.id
_entity.type
_entity.pdbx_description
1 polymer ?
#
loop_
_entity_poly.entity_id
_entity_poly.type
_entity_poly.pdbx_seq_one_letter_code
_entity_poly.pdbx_strand_id
1 'polypeptide(L)'
;MKTITKLGLSLLLIAISFSCSEDDEMNTVTENAAYTVIRFGEEQTIAENEGQKEIIIPFDKAAHSSGQIDLKLITGGAIMFQTIPEMIDGVISLQVNEGDPFASFTIIPINDEIVSNFSSLIFSINSLSEGFRKGNNNNLNVGILDDELSGMPRSYIINTDNGSVMQEYFYNAEMKLLKIENTFLNSWDWKEISTFYYSEDSRLSKMTSTSKYDGMEAENATETFYFWENDLITRSERIVDGIKTAYTIYEYDNNKNISKKTDYNLHSPEEYKLSYIYIYKYNEEGNLIEESSSFHYEGNVESKIILTYENYSSHLNPFPIKNIIPGISVQKNLPGIMKYDAGDGISIYNYTYEFDEEGKVIKRITPYETAIFAYH
;
A
#
# COMPACT_ATOMS: atom_id res chain seq x y z
N MET A 1 -46.77 -42.95 3.92
CA MET A 1 -46.10 -43.63 5.06
C MET A 1 -45.28 -42.59 5.81
N LYS A 2 -45.49 -42.44 7.13
CA LYS A 2 -44.80 -41.54 8.11
C LYS A 2 -45.01 -40.03 7.85
N THR A 3 -46.01 -39.32 8.40
CA THR A 3 -46.47 -39.06 9.79
C THR A 3 -45.58 -38.10 10.59
N ILE A 4 -46.01 -36.81 10.70
CA ILE A 4 -46.12 -35.92 11.89
C ILE A 4 -44.78 -35.57 12.61
N THR A 5 -44.44 -34.32 12.98
CA THR A 5 -45.04 -33.53 14.08
C THR A 5 -44.48 -32.11 14.20
N LYS A 6 -45.34 -31.19 14.69
CA LYS A 6 -45.08 -29.83 15.19
C LYS A 6 -44.28 -29.82 16.49
N LEU A 7 -43.57 -28.72 16.78
CA LEU A 7 -43.30 -28.14 18.11
C LEU A 7 -42.68 -26.74 17.87
N GLY A 8 -42.98 -25.64 18.55
CA GLY A 8 -43.77 -25.37 19.75
C GLY A 8 -43.26 -24.05 20.33
N LEU A 9 -44.05 -22.99 20.19
CA LEU A 9 -43.87 -21.66 20.79
C LEU A 9 -43.88 -21.77 22.33
N SER A 10 -42.96 -21.11 23.04
CA SER A 10 -43.17 -20.80 24.47
C SER A 10 -42.40 -19.55 24.91
N LEU A 11 -43.18 -18.48 25.09
CA LEU A 11 -42.90 -17.33 25.95
C LEU A 11 -42.73 -17.81 27.40
N LEU A 12 -41.79 -17.22 28.13
CA LEU A 12 -41.86 -17.18 29.60
C LEU A 12 -41.47 -15.80 30.11
N LEU A 13 -42.50 -15.04 30.50
CA LEU A 13 -42.42 -13.89 31.40
C LEU A 13 -42.30 -14.44 32.83
N ILE A 14 -41.30 -13.99 33.58
CA ILE A 14 -41.32 -14.04 35.04
C ILE A 14 -41.03 -12.64 35.56
N ALA A 15 -42.09 -11.99 36.03
CA ALA A 15 -42.02 -10.86 36.93
C ALA A 15 -42.19 -11.39 38.36
N ILE A 16 -41.26 -11.06 39.25
CA ILE A 16 -41.44 -11.19 40.70
C ILE A 16 -41.14 -9.81 41.29
N SER A 17 -42.11 -9.33 42.06
CA SER A 17 -42.10 -8.10 42.83
C SER A 17 -41.87 -8.39 44.32
N PHE A 18 -41.45 -7.32 45.03
CA PHE A 18 -41.36 -7.10 46.49
C PHE A 18 -40.10 -7.62 47.23
N SER A 19 -39.28 -6.67 47.72
CA SER A 19 -39.34 -6.23 49.12
C SER A 19 -38.33 -5.12 49.41
N CYS A 20 -38.79 -4.00 49.99
CA CYS A 20 -37.96 -3.05 50.71
C CYS A 20 -37.45 -3.68 52.02
N SER A 21 -36.21 -3.39 52.38
CA SER A 21 -35.79 -3.20 53.76
C SER A 21 -34.78 -2.05 53.80
N GLU A 22 -35.06 -1.11 54.70
CA GLU A 22 -34.29 0.09 55.01
C GLU A 22 -32.92 -0.23 55.63
N ASP A 23 -32.06 0.79 55.59
CA ASP A 23 -30.85 1.01 56.40
C ASP A 23 -29.59 0.21 56.05
N ASP A 24 -28.83 0.76 55.10
CA ASP A 24 -27.44 1.16 55.35
C ASP A 24 -27.10 2.31 54.40
N GLU A 25 -27.00 3.53 54.94
CA GLU A 25 -26.36 4.66 54.26
C GLU A 25 -24.87 4.34 54.06
N MET A 26 -24.58 3.58 53.01
CA MET A 26 -23.24 3.56 52.43
C MET A 26 -23.00 4.93 51.80
N ASN A 27 -22.11 5.71 52.42
CA ASN A 27 -21.41 6.83 51.80
C ASN A 27 -20.80 6.38 50.46
N THR A 28 -21.54 6.49 49.37
CA THR A 28 -20.96 6.50 48.01
C THR A 28 -20.83 7.95 47.57
N VAL A 29 -20.00 8.71 48.28
CA VAL A 29 -19.27 9.80 47.64
C VAL A 29 -18.16 9.15 46.83
N THR A 30 -18.53 8.45 45.76
CA THR A 30 -17.68 8.50 44.57
C THR A 30 -17.95 9.87 43.99
N GLU A 31 -17.24 10.88 44.52
CA GLU A 31 -16.93 12.07 43.74
C GLU A 31 -16.43 11.53 42.40
N ASN A 32 -17.25 11.69 41.36
CA ASN A 32 -16.80 11.48 39.99
C ASN A 32 -15.68 12.48 39.80
N ALA A 33 -14.45 12.08 40.11
CA ALA A 33 -13.27 12.93 39.97
C ALA A 33 -13.34 13.53 38.59
N ALA A 34 -13.45 14.86 38.52
CA ALA A 34 -13.58 15.50 37.24
C ALA A 34 -12.25 15.36 36.51
N TYR A 35 -12.28 14.69 35.35
CA TYR A 35 -11.11 14.50 34.50
C TYR A 35 -11.44 14.92 33.07
N THR A 36 -10.40 15.27 32.31
CA THR A 36 -10.45 15.54 30.87
C THR A 36 -9.88 14.35 30.10
N VAL A 37 -10.60 13.91 29.08
CA VAL A 37 -10.19 12.79 28.22
C VAL A 37 -9.49 13.32 26.98
N ILE A 38 -8.30 12.80 26.73
CA ILE A 38 -7.50 13.13 25.55
C ILE A 38 -7.78 12.10 24.47
N ARG A 39 -8.03 12.56 23.25
CA ARG A 39 -8.24 11.72 22.07
C ARG A 39 -7.41 12.26 20.92
N PHE A 40 -6.65 11.39 20.27
CA PHE A 40 -6.01 11.78 19.02
C PHE A 40 -7.04 11.85 17.89
N GLY A 41 -6.88 12.88 17.06
CA GLY A 41 -7.71 13.12 15.87
C GLY A 41 -7.36 12.21 14.71
N GLU A 42 -7.76 12.62 13.52
CA GLU A 42 -7.44 11.93 12.27
C GLU A 42 -5.96 12.05 11.92
N GLU A 43 -5.47 11.12 11.11
CA GLU A 43 -4.10 11.14 10.57
C GLU A 43 -3.81 12.48 9.89
N GLN A 44 -2.61 12.99 10.13
CA GLN A 44 -2.13 14.24 9.53
C GLN A 44 -1.01 13.94 8.56
N THR A 45 -0.90 14.72 7.49
CA THR A 45 0.22 14.63 6.55
C THR A 45 0.84 16.00 6.34
N ILE A 46 2.17 16.05 6.25
CA ILE A 46 2.97 17.27 6.10
C ILE A 46 3.92 17.04 4.94
N ALA A 47 4.03 17.96 3.98
CA ALA A 47 5.12 17.89 3.00
C ALA A 47 6.44 18.37 3.64
N GLU A 48 7.56 17.78 3.26
CA GLU A 48 8.87 18.11 3.80
C GLU A 48 9.23 19.60 3.56
N ASN A 49 8.75 20.15 2.44
CA ASN A 49 8.84 21.57 2.09
C ASN A 49 7.71 22.47 2.63
N GLU A 50 6.72 21.94 3.36
CA GLU A 50 5.59 22.72 3.89
C GLU A 50 6.03 23.68 5.03
N GLY A 51 7.23 23.45 5.59
CA GLY A 51 7.74 24.16 6.75
C GLY A 51 7.08 23.65 8.03
N GLN A 52 6.77 24.55 8.97
CA GLN A 52 6.24 24.15 10.27
C GLN A 52 4.73 23.85 10.24
N LYS A 53 4.30 22.77 10.88
CA LYS A 53 2.88 22.37 11.01
C LYS A 53 2.50 22.20 12.48
N GLU A 54 1.43 22.86 12.90
CA GLU A 54 0.85 22.65 14.23
C GLU A 54 -0.04 21.39 14.23
N ILE A 55 0.20 20.53 15.22
CA ILE A 55 -0.57 19.32 15.46
C ILE A 55 -1.42 19.52 16.70
N ILE A 56 -2.74 19.48 16.51
CA ILE A 56 -3.73 19.73 17.56
C ILE A 56 -4.23 18.41 18.15
N ILE A 57 -4.25 18.34 19.48
CA ILE A 57 -4.71 17.20 20.27
C ILE A 57 -5.98 17.63 21.00
N PRO A 58 -7.17 17.32 20.46
CA PRO A 58 -8.42 17.78 21.04
C PRO A 58 -8.73 17.06 22.37
N PHE A 59 -9.35 17.81 23.28
CA PHE A 59 -9.92 17.25 24.50
C PHE A 59 -11.43 17.03 24.34
N ASP A 60 -12.01 16.12 25.12
CA ASP A 60 -13.46 15.91 25.15
C ASP A 60 -14.23 17.10 25.76
N LYS A 61 -13.57 17.85 26.64
CA LYS A 61 -13.99 19.12 27.23
C LYS A 61 -12.74 19.91 27.63
N ALA A 62 -12.92 21.19 27.96
CA ALA A 62 -11.86 22.02 28.52
C ALA A 62 -11.14 21.31 29.68
N ALA A 63 -9.82 21.49 29.77
CA ALA A 63 -8.98 20.88 30.80
C ALA A 63 -9.52 21.22 32.20
N HIS A 64 -9.82 20.19 32.99
CA HIS A 64 -10.37 20.37 34.33
C HIS A 64 -9.35 20.98 35.32
N SER A 65 -8.07 20.74 35.07
CA SER A 65 -6.97 21.24 35.89
C SER A 65 -5.74 21.47 35.00
N SER A 66 -4.84 22.35 35.42
CA SER A 66 -3.53 22.46 34.77
C SER A 66 -2.71 21.18 34.97
N GLY A 67 -1.84 20.87 34.02
CA GLY A 67 -0.95 19.71 34.10
C GLY A 67 -0.09 19.54 32.86
N GLN A 68 0.48 18.35 32.73
CA GLN A 68 1.38 17.98 31.65
C GLN A 68 0.92 16.68 30.97
N ILE A 69 1.07 16.66 29.64
CA ILE A 69 0.90 15.49 28.77
C ILE A 69 2.27 15.18 28.15
N ASP A 70 2.76 13.96 28.33
CA ASP A 70 3.98 13.51 27.64
C ASP A 70 3.61 12.60 26.48
N LEU A 71 4.11 12.94 25.30
CA LEU A 71 3.99 12.14 24.09
C LEU A 71 5.32 11.47 23.79
N LYS A 72 5.32 10.17 23.52
CA LYS A 72 6.50 9.42 23.12
C LYS A 72 6.41 8.99 21.66
N LEU A 73 7.45 9.26 20.90
CA LEU A 73 7.65 8.73 19.56
C LEU A 73 7.92 7.22 19.66
N ILE A 74 7.05 6.42 19.05
CA ILE A 74 7.14 4.96 19.01
C ILE A 74 7.94 4.51 17.79
N THR A 75 7.69 5.14 16.63
CA THR A 75 8.40 4.89 15.38
C THR A 75 8.84 6.21 14.77
N GLY A 76 10.10 6.27 14.33
CA GLY A 76 10.61 7.32 13.44
C GLY A 76 10.91 6.72 12.07
N GLY A 77 10.64 7.47 11.00
CA GLY A 77 11.11 7.11 9.67
C GLY A 77 12.45 7.75 9.34
N ALA A 78 12.83 7.71 8.05
CA ALA A 78 14.11 8.22 7.57
C ALA A 78 14.16 9.76 7.51
N ILE A 79 13.00 10.42 7.36
CA ILE A 79 12.91 11.88 7.30
C ILE A 79 13.31 12.52 8.62
N MET A 80 14.16 13.53 8.53
CA MET A 80 14.61 14.34 9.65
C MET A 80 13.58 15.42 9.98
N PHE A 81 13.28 15.59 11.28
CA PHE A 81 12.36 16.62 11.73
C PHE A 81 12.74 17.16 13.11
N GLN A 82 12.21 18.33 13.44
CA GLN A 82 12.27 18.96 14.75
C GLN A 82 10.86 19.15 15.30
N THR A 83 10.74 19.36 16.61
CA THR A 83 9.46 19.69 17.24
C THR A 83 9.55 20.91 18.14
N ILE A 84 8.41 21.57 18.34
CA ILE A 84 8.24 22.62 19.36
C ILE A 84 7.00 22.27 20.20
N PRO A 85 7.13 22.00 21.51
CA PRO A 85 8.37 21.95 22.30
C PRO A 85 9.38 20.92 21.78
N GLU A 86 10.66 21.12 22.10
CA GLU A 86 11.74 20.22 21.68
C GLU A 86 11.51 18.80 22.21
N MET A 87 11.66 17.82 21.32
CA MET A 87 11.60 16.41 21.67
C MET A 87 12.93 15.98 22.28
N ILE A 88 12.92 15.55 23.54
CA ILE A 88 14.11 15.11 24.27
C ILE A 88 13.94 13.61 24.56
N ASP A 89 14.93 12.81 24.16
CA ASP A 89 14.91 11.34 24.30
C ASP A 89 13.64 10.68 23.73
N GLY A 90 13.13 11.23 22.61
CA GLY A 90 11.92 10.76 21.94
C GLY A 90 10.61 11.15 22.65
N VAL A 91 10.64 12.06 23.62
CA VAL A 91 9.47 12.53 24.37
C VAL A 91 9.24 14.03 24.17
N ILE A 92 8.00 14.42 23.89
CA ILE A 92 7.53 15.80 23.85
C ILE A 92 6.65 16.06 25.07
N SER A 93 6.99 17.05 25.88
CA SER A 93 6.23 17.43 27.07
C SER A 93 5.38 18.68 26.81
N LEU A 94 4.06 18.51 26.85
CA LEU A 94 3.07 19.56 26.58
C LEU A 94 2.48 20.07 27.89
N GLN A 95 2.63 21.37 28.15
CA GLN A 95 1.97 22.03 29.28
C GLN A 95 0.55 22.42 28.91
N VAL A 96 -0.39 22.15 29.80
CA VAL A 96 -1.82 22.41 29.64
C VAL A 96 -2.30 23.21 30.84
N ASN A 97 -3.04 24.30 30.60
CA ASN A 97 -3.68 25.08 31.66
C ASN A 97 -5.13 24.65 31.85
N GLU A 98 -5.66 24.82 33.06
CA GLU A 98 -7.09 24.69 33.32
C GLU A 98 -7.88 25.58 32.34
N GLY A 99 -8.93 25.02 31.75
CA GLY A 99 -9.75 25.69 30.75
C GLY A 99 -9.30 25.51 29.30
N ASP A 100 -8.09 25.01 29.03
CA ASP A 100 -7.61 24.80 27.67
C ASP A 100 -8.44 23.71 26.95
N PRO A 101 -8.93 23.94 25.71
CA PRO A 101 -9.74 22.96 25.00
C PRO A 101 -8.93 21.91 24.22
N PHE A 102 -7.61 22.10 24.10
CA PHE A 102 -6.69 21.21 23.41
C PHE A 102 -5.26 21.43 23.91
N ALA A 103 -4.37 20.48 23.58
CA ALA A 103 -2.93 20.70 23.58
C ALA A 103 -2.44 20.72 22.13
N SER A 104 -1.30 21.35 21.87
CA SER A 104 -0.67 21.28 20.55
C SER A 104 0.85 21.25 20.64
N PHE A 105 1.46 20.79 19.57
CA PHE A 105 2.89 20.89 19.33
C PHE A 105 3.13 21.14 17.84
N THR A 106 4.29 21.63 17.49
CA THR A 106 4.68 21.88 16.11
C THR A 106 5.66 20.81 15.66
N ILE A 107 5.52 20.33 14.43
CA ILE A 107 6.52 19.54 13.71
C ILE A 107 7.12 20.44 12.63
N ILE A 108 8.44 20.38 12.48
CA ILE A 108 9.20 21.11 11.47
C ILE A 108 10.04 20.07 10.70
N PRO A 109 9.56 19.57 9.55
CA PRO A 109 10.38 18.76 8.66
C PRO A 109 11.62 19.54 8.21
N ILE A 110 12.73 18.84 7.96
CA ILE A 110 13.96 19.44 7.44
C ILE A 110 13.98 19.20 5.94
N ASN A 111 13.62 20.21 5.15
CA ASN A 111 13.77 20.15 3.70
C ASN A 111 15.23 19.95 3.29
N ASP A 112 15.51 18.85 2.61
CA ASP A 112 16.77 18.60 1.93
C ASP A 112 16.56 18.22 0.46
N GLU A 113 17.49 17.50 -0.17
CA GLU A 113 17.36 16.98 -1.55
C GLU A 113 17.49 15.44 -1.56
N ILE A 114 17.33 14.80 -0.39
CA ILE A 114 17.57 13.38 -0.16
C ILE A 114 16.24 12.64 -0.17
N VAL A 115 16.05 11.81 -1.21
CA VAL A 115 14.87 10.94 -1.27
C VAL A 115 14.88 9.95 -0.10
N SER A 116 13.91 10.13 0.79
CA SER A 116 13.71 9.40 2.04
C SER A 116 12.38 8.64 2.07
N ASN A 117 11.55 8.78 1.03
CA ASN A 117 10.20 8.21 0.91
C ASN A 117 9.23 8.72 2.00
N PHE A 118 8.02 8.17 2.05
CA PHE A 118 7.05 8.52 3.10
C PHE A 118 7.53 8.06 4.49
N SER A 119 7.55 8.98 5.45
CA SER A 119 7.88 8.71 6.86
C SER A 119 6.62 8.74 7.71
N SER A 120 6.29 7.64 8.40
CA SER A 120 5.18 7.61 9.36
C SER A 120 5.70 7.76 10.79
N LEU A 121 5.39 8.88 11.42
CA LEU A 121 5.68 9.18 12.82
C LEU A 121 4.49 8.77 13.67
N ILE A 122 4.70 7.82 14.58
CA ILE A 122 3.65 7.37 15.50
C ILE A 122 3.98 7.87 16.90
N PHE A 123 3.16 8.79 17.41
CA PHE A 123 3.24 9.27 18.79
C PHE A 123 2.20 8.55 19.65
N SER A 124 2.56 8.23 20.90
CA SER A 124 1.63 7.69 21.89
C SER A 124 1.69 8.48 23.19
N ILE A 125 0.61 8.47 23.97
CA ILE A 125 0.63 9.09 25.30
C ILE A 125 1.52 8.24 26.22
N ASN A 126 2.63 8.81 26.68
CA ASN A 126 3.55 8.18 27.64
C ASN A 126 3.01 8.31 29.07
N SER A 127 2.79 9.55 29.50
CA SER A 127 2.34 9.91 30.86
C SER A 127 1.32 11.05 30.81
N LEU A 128 0.47 11.09 31.84
CA LEU A 128 -0.54 12.12 32.05
C LEU A 128 -0.50 12.56 33.52
N SER A 129 -0.60 13.87 33.74
CA SER A 129 -0.82 14.42 35.07
C SER A 129 -2.19 14.03 35.64
N GLU A 130 -2.36 14.24 36.95
CA GLU A 130 -3.67 14.12 37.60
C GLU A 130 -4.69 15.05 36.91
N GLY A 131 -5.95 14.59 36.81
CA GLY A 131 -7.00 15.29 36.08
C GLY A 131 -7.11 14.93 34.59
N PHE A 132 -6.20 14.12 34.04
CA PHE A 132 -6.28 13.65 32.65
C PHE A 132 -6.44 12.12 32.51
N ARG A 133 -7.11 11.69 31.45
CA ARG A 133 -7.32 10.27 31.09
C ARG A 133 -7.14 10.05 29.60
N LYS A 134 -6.62 8.87 29.22
CA LYS A 134 -6.50 8.45 27.82
C LYS A 134 -7.86 8.00 27.29
N GLY A 135 -8.19 8.37 26.06
CA GLY A 135 -9.34 7.84 25.33
C GLY A 135 -9.05 6.47 24.69
N ASN A 136 -9.92 6.07 23.76
CA ASN A 136 -9.79 4.78 23.07
C ASN A 136 -8.77 4.82 21.92
N ASN A 137 -8.42 6.00 21.41
CA ASN A 137 -7.38 6.18 20.39
C ASN A 137 -6.09 6.71 21.05
N ASN A 138 -5.08 5.84 21.13
CA ASN A 138 -3.85 6.10 21.88
C ASN A 138 -2.64 6.40 20.99
N ASN A 139 -2.80 6.39 19.66
CA ASN A 139 -1.75 6.70 18.73
C ASN A 139 -2.16 7.87 17.82
N LEU A 140 -1.24 8.79 17.64
CA LEU A 140 -1.30 9.88 16.68
C LEU A 140 -0.33 9.55 15.55
N ASN A 141 -0.87 9.40 14.35
CA ASN A 141 -0.08 9.16 13.14
C ASN A 141 0.12 10.48 12.40
N VAL A 142 1.38 10.85 12.19
CA VAL A 142 1.75 11.98 11.34
C VAL A 142 2.65 11.46 10.22
N GLY A 143 2.19 11.58 8.98
CA GLY A 143 2.97 11.30 7.80
C GLY A 143 3.79 12.52 7.36
N ILE A 144 5.06 12.31 6.99
CA ILE A 144 5.85 13.31 6.27
C ILE A 144 6.08 12.80 4.85
N LEU A 145 5.71 13.63 3.87
CA LEU A 145 5.90 13.39 2.44
C LEU A 145 7.14 14.14 1.95
N ASP A 146 8.12 13.38 1.51
CA ASP A 146 9.27 13.84 0.75
C ASP A 146 8.81 14.49 -0.57
N ASP A 147 9.16 15.76 -0.78
CA ASP A 147 8.68 16.53 -1.92
C ASP A 147 9.45 16.26 -3.21
N GLU A 148 10.65 15.67 -3.16
CA GLU A 148 11.33 15.16 -4.34
C GLU A 148 10.52 14.06 -5.05
N LEU A 149 9.64 13.37 -4.32
CA LEU A 149 8.76 12.34 -4.87
C LEU A 149 7.40 12.86 -5.32
N SER A 150 7.11 14.16 -5.21
CA SER A 150 5.77 14.69 -5.45
C SER A 150 5.17 14.26 -6.79
N GLY A 151 4.01 13.59 -6.74
CA GLY A 151 3.31 13.07 -7.92
C GLY A 151 3.84 11.76 -8.49
N MET A 152 4.88 11.17 -7.89
CA MET A 152 5.26 9.80 -8.18
C MET A 152 4.26 8.80 -7.57
N PRO A 153 4.06 7.63 -8.19
CA PRO A 153 3.22 6.57 -7.62
C PRO A 153 3.71 6.18 -6.22
N ARG A 154 2.86 6.28 -5.20
CA ARG A 154 3.16 5.81 -3.84
C ARG A 154 2.61 4.42 -3.61
N SER A 155 1.32 4.25 -3.88
CA SER A 155 0.67 2.96 -3.71
C SER A 155 -0.64 2.87 -4.47
N TYR A 156 -1.15 1.65 -4.61
CA TYR A 156 -2.55 1.44 -4.90
C TYR A 156 -3.10 0.26 -4.12
N ILE A 157 -4.41 0.25 -3.88
CA ILE A 157 -5.14 -0.88 -3.31
C ILE A 157 -6.17 -1.35 -4.31
N ILE A 158 -6.06 -2.61 -4.74
CA ILE A 158 -7.07 -3.29 -5.55
C ILE A 158 -7.98 -4.07 -4.61
N ASN A 159 -9.29 -3.80 -4.67
CA ASN A 159 -10.32 -4.53 -3.93
C ASN A 159 -11.16 -5.34 -4.92
N THR A 160 -11.31 -6.63 -4.67
CA THR A 160 -12.17 -7.55 -5.42
C THR A 160 -13.07 -8.33 -4.46
N ASP A 161 -14.04 -9.06 -4.99
CA ASP A 161 -14.86 -9.99 -4.19
C ASP A 161 -14.01 -11.10 -3.51
N ASN A 162 -12.81 -11.38 -4.03
CA ASN A 162 -11.93 -12.42 -3.52
C ASN A 162 -10.87 -11.91 -2.53
N GLY A 163 -10.88 -10.61 -2.22
CA GLY A 163 -9.94 -9.97 -1.30
C GLY A 163 -9.26 -8.74 -1.90
N SER A 164 -8.33 -8.19 -1.13
CA SER A 164 -7.64 -6.95 -1.47
C SER A 164 -6.13 -7.12 -1.48
N VAL A 165 -5.47 -6.42 -2.40
CA VAL A 165 -4.01 -6.36 -2.49
C VAL A 165 -3.59 -4.90 -2.53
N MET A 166 -2.72 -4.51 -1.61
CA MET A 166 -2.04 -3.22 -1.62
C MET A 166 -0.66 -3.40 -2.26
N GLN A 167 -0.30 -2.55 -3.22
CA GLN A 167 1.04 -2.46 -3.79
C GLN A 167 1.64 -1.10 -3.44
N GLU A 168 2.80 -1.08 -2.80
CA GLU A 168 3.54 0.13 -2.43
C GLU A 168 4.87 0.21 -3.18
N TYR A 169 5.23 1.43 -3.59
CA TYR A 169 6.45 1.74 -4.33
C TYR A 169 7.39 2.54 -3.45
N PHE A 170 8.68 2.24 -3.55
CA PHE A 170 9.74 2.96 -2.84
C PHE A 170 10.83 3.30 -3.84
N TYR A 171 11.40 4.48 -3.69
CA TYR A 171 12.39 5.03 -4.61
C TYR A 171 13.72 5.30 -3.88
N ASN A 172 14.80 5.37 -4.66
CA ASN A 172 16.11 5.81 -4.18
C ASN A 172 16.32 7.33 -4.41
N ALA A 173 17.46 7.87 -3.98
CA ALA A 173 17.89 9.26 -4.18
C ALA A 173 17.90 9.74 -5.65
N GLU A 174 17.88 8.83 -6.62
CA GLU A 174 17.85 9.15 -8.05
C GLU A 174 16.43 9.01 -8.64
N MET A 175 15.40 8.90 -7.78
CA MET A 175 14.00 8.64 -8.13
C MET A 175 13.77 7.35 -8.92
N LYS A 176 14.67 6.36 -8.79
CA LYS A 176 14.49 5.03 -9.38
C LYS A 176 13.80 4.11 -8.41
N LEU A 177 12.99 3.21 -8.95
CA LEU A 177 12.27 2.21 -8.18
C LEU A 177 13.25 1.31 -7.40
N LEU A 178 13.26 1.44 -6.09
CA LEU A 178 14.11 0.67 -5.18
C LEU A 178 13.42 -0.60 -4.69
N LYS A 179 12.12 -0.52 -4.39
CA LYS A 179 11.35 -1.63 -3.84
C LYS A 179 9.89 -1.55 -4.28
N ILE A 180 9.27 -2.70 -4.50
CA ILE A 180 7.82 -2.88 -4.53
C ILE A 180 7.44 -3.83 -3.40
N GLU A 181 6.43 -3.48 -2.62
CA GLU A 181 5.87 -4.33 -1.58
C GLU A 181 4.38 -4.59 -1.88
N ASN A 182 4.03 -5.86 -2.08
CA ASN A 182 2.64 -6.29 -2.20
C ASN A 182 2.20 -6.85 -0.87
N THR A 183 1.15 -6.29 -0.27
CA THR A 183 0.50 -6.81 0.94
C THR A 183 -0.87 -7.35 0.57
N PHE A 184 -1.07 -8.65 0.78
CA PHE A 184 -2.35 -9.31 0.55
C PHE A 184 -3.16 -9.19 1.83
N LEU A 185 -4.20 -8.35 1.79
CA LEU A 185 -5.08 -8.03 2.91
C LEU A 185 -6.08 -9.17 3.12
N ASN A 186 -5.56 -10.30 3.56
CA ASN A 186 -6.31 -11.48 3.95
C ASN A 186 -5.96 -11.82 5.42
N SER A 187 -6.51 -12.92 5.95
CA SER A 187 -6.28 -13.30 7.35
C SER A 187 -4.83 -13.66 7.72
N TRP A 188 -3.90 -13.68 6.76
CA TRP A 188 -2.52 -14.14 6.93
C TRP A 188 -1.46 -13.05 6.69
N ASP A 189 -1.86 -11.84 6.29
CA ASP A 189 -0.97 -10.70 6.02
C ASP A 189 0.28 -11.09 5.21
N TRP A 190 0.08 -11.89 4.16
CA TRP A 190 1.16 -12.32 3.27
C TRP A 190 1.75 -11.13 2.51
N LYS A 191 3.07 -11.07 2.44
CA LYS A 191 3.81 -10.02 1.73
C LYS A 191 4.74 -10.58 0.67
N GLU A 192 4.77 -9.93 -0.48
CA GLU A 192 5.76 -10.15 -1.52
C GLU A 192 6.57 -8.89 -1.74
N ILE A 193 7.88 -8.99 -1.59
CA ILE A 193 8.81 -7.86 -1.68
C ILE A 193 9.72 -8.09 -2.87
N SER A 194 9.72 -7.14 -3.81
CA SER A 194 10.70 -7.07 -4.90
C SER A 194 11.64 -5.90 -4.66
N THR A 195 12.94 -6.16 -4.60
CA THR A 195 13.99 -5.12 -4.43
C THR A 195 14.82 -5.04 -5.70
N PHE A 196 15.10 -3.83 -6.16
CA PHE A 196 15.77 -3.56 -7.42
C PHE A 196 17.18 -3.00 -7.18
N TYR A 197 18.12 -3.44 -8.00
CA TYR A 197 19.52 -3.06 -7.92
C TYR A 197 20.00 -2.55 -9.26
N TYR A 198 20.72 -1.44 -9.24
CA TYR A 198 21.22 -0.75 -10.41
C TYR A 198 22.75 -0.86 -10.50
N SER A 199 23.28 -0.92 -11.72
CA SER A 199 24.72 -0.84 -11.97
C SER A 199 25.24 0.59 -11.74
N GLU A 200 26.57 0.77 -11.76
CA GLU A 200 27.21 2.09 -11.70
C GLU A 200 26.69 3.04 -12.81
N ASP A 201 26.48 2.51 -14.03
CA ASP A 201 25.87 3.24 -15.15
C ASP A 201 24.35 3.43 -15.01
N SER A 202 23.79 3.32 -13.80
CA SER A 202 22.39 3.63 -13.53
C SER A 202 21.35 2.69 -14.18
N ARG A 203 21.77 1.53 -14.72
CA ARG A 203 20.89 0.56 -15.39
C ARG A 203 20.40 -0.53 -14.45
N LEU A 204 19.15 -0.98 -14.60
CA LEU A 204 18.60 -2.10 -13.82
C LEU A 204 19.43 -3.36 -14.07
N SER A 205 20.07 -3.89 -13.03
CA SER A 205 20.99 -5.04 -13.15
C SER A 205 20.41 -6.30 -12.53
N LYS A 206 19.69 -6.16 -11.41
CA LYS A 206 19.15 -7.29 -10.66
C LYS A 206 17.83 -6.91 -9.96
N MET A 207 16.95 -7.89 -9.79
CA MET A 207 15.82 -7.85 -8.87
C MET A 207 15.89 -9.06 -7.95
N THR A 208 15.62 -8.87 -6.66
CA THR A 208 15.40 -9.96 -5.70
C THR A 208 13.93 -9.97 -5.30
N SER A 209 13.27 -11.12 -5.38
CA SER A 209 11.90 -11.30 -4.92
C SER A 209 11.86 -12.27 -3.75
N THR A 210 11.23 -11.87 -2.67
CA THR A 210 11.05 -12.67 -1.45
C THR A 210 9.60 -12.64 -1.02
N SER A 211 9.14 -13.70 -0.39
CA SER A 211 7.82 -13.72 0.24
C SER A 211 7.94 -14.03 1.73
N LYS A 212 7.05 -13.43 2.53
CA LYS A 212 7.00 -13.68 3.98
C LYS A 212 5.59 -13.51 4.53
N TYR A 213 5.31 -14.24 5.59
CA TYR A 213 4.22 -13.92 6.49
C TYR A 213 4.65 -12.84 7.48
N ASP A 214 3.69 -12.07 8.00
CA ASP A 214 4.00 -11.11 9.04
C ASP A 214 4.63 -11.78 10.27
N GLY A 215 5.70 -11.17 10.80
CA GLY A 215 6.49 -11.71 11.90
C GLY A 215 7.35 -12.94 11.57
N MET A 216 7.44 -13.38 10.31
CA MET A 216 8.33 -14.48 9.88
C MET A 216 9.51 -13.95 9.04
N GLU A 217 10.62 -14.68 9.09
CA GLU A 217 11.77 -14.45 8.20
C GLU A 217 11.37 -14.76 6.75
N ALA A 218 11.99 -14.06 5.80
CA ALA A 218 11.72 -14.26 4.38
C ALA A 218 12.14 -15.66 3.93
N GLU A 219 11.24 -16.36 3.24
CA GLU A 219 11.55 -17.64 2.63
C GLU A 219 12.04 -17.42 1.18
N ASN A 220 13.11 -18.15 0.81
CA ASN A 220 13.61 -18.36 -0.55
C ASN A 220 13.61 -17.12 -1.47
N ALA A 221 14.73 -16.38 -1.47
CA ALA A 221 14.92 -15.29 -2.41
C ALA A 221 15.09 -15.83 -3.84
N THR A 222 14.24 -15.37 -4.76
CA THR A 222 14.46 -15.52 -6.20
C THR A 222 15.25 -14.32 -6.69
N GLU A 223 16.34 -14.54 -7.43
CA GLU A 223 17.08 -13.47 -8.09
C GLU A 223 16.76 -13.45 -9.60
N THR A 224 16.58 -12.26 -10.16
CA THR A 224 16.46 -12.06 -11.61
C THR A 224 17.53 -11.09 -12.07
N PHE A 225 18.42 -11.52 -12.95
CA PHE A 225 19.49 -10.69 -13.53
C PHE A 225 19.06 -10.17 -14.90
N TYR A 226 19.35 -8.90 -15.20
CA TYR A 226 18.98 -8.25 -16.46
C TYR A 226 20.23 -7.91 -17.29
N PHE A 227 20.19 -8.24 -18.58
CA PHE A 227 21.30 -8.07 -19.51
C PHE A 227 20.93 -7.05 -20.59
N TRP A 228 21.82 -6.08 -20.80
CA TRP A 228 21.60 -4.94 -21.68
C TRP A 228 22.45 -5.04 -22.95
N GLU A 229 21.85 -4.69 -24.09
CA GLU A 229 22.53 -4.45 -25.36
C GLU A 229 21.93 -3.19 -26.00
N ASN A 230 22.77 -2.24 -26.43
CA ASN A 230 22.33 -0.99 -27.09
C ASN A 230 21.22 -0.23 -26.33
N ASP A 231 21.37 -0.07 -25.01
CA ASP A 231 20.40 0.59 -24.12
C ASP A 231 19.03 -0.11 -24.03
N LEU A 232 18.96 -1.40 -24.35
CA LEU A 232 17.76 -2.22 -24.24
C LEU A 232 18.06 -3.50 -23.45
N ILE A 233 17.11 -3.94 -22.62
CA ILE A 233 17.21 -5.23 -21.93
C ILE A 233 16.84 -6.33 -22.92
N THR A 234 17.80 -7.12 -23.36
CA THR A 234 17.56 -8.18 -24.35
C THR A 234 17.32 -9.54 -23.71
N ARG A 235 17.77 -9.72 -22.45
CA ARG A 235 17.61 -10.97 -21.71
C ARG A 235 17.45 -10.74 -20.21
N SER A 236 16.71 -11.63 -19.55
CA SER A 236 16.79 -11.81 -18.10
C SER A 236 16.99 -13.28 -17.72
N GLU A 237 17.59 -13.55 -16.56
CA GLU A 237 17.82 -14.90 -16.03
C GLU A 237 17.32 -15.00 -14.59
N ARG A 238 16.47 -15.99 -14.31
CA ARG A 238 15.92 -16.26 -12.98
C ARG A 238 16.71 -17.35 -12.29
N ILE A 239 17.25 -17.04 -11.11
CA ILE A 239 18.04 -17.92 -10.26
C ILE A 239 17.27 -18.20 -8.97
N VAL A 240 17.16 -19.47 -8.59
CA VAL A 240 16.60 -19.92 -7.31
C VAL A 240 17.63 -20.87 -6.70
N ASP A 241 18.06 -20.58 -5.46
CA ASP A 241 19.08 -21.37 -4.74
C ASP A 241 20.37 -21.61 -5.56
N GLY A 242 20.82 -20.60 -6.30
CA GLY A 242 22.01 -20.67 -7.15
C GLY A 242 21.82 -21.42 -8.48
N ILE A 243 20.62 -21.96 -8.74
CA ILE A 243 20.28 -22.67 -9.97
C ILE A 243 19.51 -21.76 -10.90
N LYS A 244 19.96 -21.62 -12.16
CA LYS A 244 19.20 -20.91 -13.20
C LYS A 244 17.95 -21.72 -13.58
N THR A 245 16.79 -21.30 -13.10
CA THR A 245 15.51 -22.00 -13.31
C THR A 245 14.76 -21.52 -14.55
N ALA A 246 15.04 -20.29 -15.02
CA ALA A 246 14.44 -19.76 -16.24
C ALA A 246 15.31 -18.67 -16.87
N TYR A 247 15.05 -18.37 -18.14
CA TYR A 247 15.50 -17.14 -18.77
C TYR A 247 14.44 -16.63 -19.75
N THR A 248 14.49 -15.32 -20.00
CA THR A 248 13.58 -14.62 -20.89
C THR A 248 14.37 -13.88 -21.96
N ILE A 249 13.90 -13.92 -23.20
CA ILE A 249 14.42 -13.09 -24.31
C ILE A 249 13.39 -12.02 -24.64
N TYR A 250 13.86 -10.78 -24.80
CA TYR A 250 13.03 -9.63 -25.16
C TYR A 250 13.41 -9.12 -26.54
N GLU A 251 12.39 -8.85 -27.35
CA GLU A 251 12.53 -8.25 -28.68
C GLU A 251 11.74 -6.94 -28.71
N TYR A 252 12.17 -6.01 -29.55
CA TYR A 252 11.65 -4.65 -29.59
C TYR A 252 11.13 -4.29 -30.99
N ASP A 253 10.14 -3.42 -31.06
CA ASP A 253 9.70 -2.80 -32.32
C ASP A 253 10.64 -1.65 -32.74
N ASN A 254 10.35 -1.03 -33.89
CA ASN A 254 11.13 0.11 -34.41
C ASN A 254 11.09 1.35 -33.50
N ASN A 255 10.08 1.46 -32.64
CA ASN A 255 9.92 2.54 -31.66
C ASN A 255 10.56 2.19 -30.30
N LYS A 256 11.27 1.06 -30.22
CA LYS A 256 11.89 0.53 -29.00
C LYS A 256 10.88 0.17 -27.88
N ASN A 257 9.63 -0.12 -28.22
CA ASN A 257 8.71 -0.80 -27.30
C ASN A 257 8.97 -2.30 -27.32
N ILE A 258 8.75 -3.00 -26.21
CA ILE A 258 8.92 -4.47 -26.16
C ILE A 258 7.83 -5.11 -27.02
N SER A 259 8.17 -5.66 -28.18
CA SER A 259 7.21 -6.26 -29.11
C SER A 259 6.97 -7.74 -28.83
N LYS A 260 7.93 -8.42 -28.21
CA LYS A 260 7.84 -9.84 -27.88
C LYS A 260 8.69 -10.20 -26.66
N LYS A 261 8.18 -11.13 -25.87
CA LYS A 261 8.85 -11.74 -24.72
C LYS A 261 8.74 -13.26 -24.84
N THR A 262 9.86 -13.97 -24.72
CA THR A 262 9.90 -15.44 -24.83
C THR A 262 10.52 -16.05 -23.59
N ASP A 263 9.76 -16.86 -22.87
CA ASP A 263 10.18 -17.48 -21.61
C ASP A 263 10.56 -18.94 -21.80
N TYR A 264 11.71 -19.31 -21.24
CA TYR A 264 12.24 -20.66 -21.22
C TYR A 264 12.44 -21.12 -19.78
N ASN A 265 11.91 -22.29 -19.43
CA ASN A 265 12.04 -22.88 -18.10
C ASN A 265 12.96 -24.10 -18.13
N LEU A 266 13.69 -24.32 -17.04
CA LEU A 266 14.51 -25.51 -16.83
C LEU A 266 13.61 -26.75 -16.78
N HIS A 267 13.86 -27.71 -17.66
CA HIS A 267 13.12 -28.98 -17.75
C HIS A 267 13.92 -30.16 -17.20
N SER A 268 15.21 -30.21 -17.53
CA SER A 268 16.18 -31.15 -16.98
C SER A 268 17.51 -30.42 -16.77
N PRO A 269 18.51 -30.99 -16.06
CA PRO A 269 19.79 -30.31 -15.85
C PRO A 269 20.38 -29.81 -17.18
N GLU A 270 20.59 -28.49 -17.27
CA GLU A 270 21.09 -27.78 -18.45
C GLU A 270 20.17 -27.75 -19.69
N GLU A 271 18.96 -28.32 -19.62
CA GLU A 271 17.97 -28.27 -20.70
C GLU A 271 16.85 -27.29 -20.38
N TYR A 272 16.66 -26.30 -21.26
CA TYR A 272 15.58 -25.33 -21.15
C TYR A 272 14.58 -25.51 -22.28
N LYS A 273 13.29 -25.59 -21.93
CA LYS A 273 12.19 -25.68 -22.89
C LYS A 273 11.40 -24.37 -22.93
N LEU A 274 10.94 -24.02 -24.12
CA LEU A 274 10.02 -22.91 -24.32
C LEU A 274 8.75 -23.15 -23.50
N SER A 275 8.39 -22.19 -22.64
CA SER A 275 7.17 -22.23 -21.84
C SER A 275 6.13 -21.23 -22.30
N TYR A 276 6.52 -20.00 -22.62
CA TYR A 276 5.58 -18.95 -23.02
C TYR A 276 6.14 -18.07 -24.13
N ILE A 277 5.26 -17.65 -25.03
CA ILE A 277 5.51 -16.54 -25.95
C ILE A 277 4.46 -15.46 -25.68
N TYR A 278 4.92 -14.24 -25.46
CA TYR A 278 4.09 -13.05 -25.39
C TYR A 278 4.38 -12.15 -26.58
N ILE A 279 3.34 -11.64 -27.23
CA ILE A 279 3.42 -10.66 -28.31
C ILE A 279 2.64 -9.43 -27.89
N TYR A 280 3.26 -8.26 -28.04
CA TYR A 280 2.71 -6.97 -27.67
C TYR A 280 2.60 -6.08 -28.90
N LYS A 281 1.47 -5.39 -29.03
CA LYS A 281 1.23 -4.42 -30.10
C LYS A 281 0.87 -3.08 -29.50
N TYR A 282 1.43 -2.03 -30.09
CA TYR A 282 1.25 -0.65 -29.65
C TYR A 282 0.58 0.18 -30.76
N ASN A 283 -0.19 1.19 -30.37
CA ASN A 283 -0.63 2.23 -31.29
C ASN A 283 0.50 3.25 -31.54
N GLU A 284 0.25 4.24 -32.40
CA GLU A 284 1.24 5.28 -32.75
C GLU A 284 1.66 6.16 -31.56
N GLU A 285 0.81 6.29 -30.53
CA GLU A 285 1.11 7.04 -29.30
C GLU A 285 1.98 6.21 -28.34
N GLY A 286 2.16 4.91 -28.60
CA GLY A 286 2.88 3.97 -27.76
C GLY A 286 2.04 3.34 -26.65
N ASN A 287 0.71 3.33 -26.78
CA ASN A 287 -0.20 2.63 -25.90
C ASN A 287 -0.33 1.16 -26.33
N LEU A 288 -0.19 0.23 -25.38
CA LEU A 288 -0.36 -1.21 -25.61
C LEU A 288 -1.81 -1.57 -25.99
N ILE A 289 -2.10 -1.80 -27.26
CA ILE A 289 -3.46 -2.12 -27.72
C ILE A 289 -3.78 -3.62 -27.69
N GLU A 290 -2.78 -4.49 -27.73
CA GLU A 290 -2.97 -5.94 -27.69
C GLU A 290 -1.79 -6.61 -26.99
N GLU A 291 -2.08 -7.55 -26.10
CA GLU A 291 -1.15 -8.58 -25.65
C GLU A 291 -1.74 -9.95 -26.00
N SER A 292 -0.92 -10.82 -26.60
CA SER A 292 -1.26 -12.23 -26.69
C SER A 292 -0.21 -13.06 -25.98
N SER A 293 -0.65 -14.03 -25.17
CA SER A 293 0.22 -15.01 -24.52
C SER A 293 -0.14 -16.41 -25.00
N SER A 294 0.87 -17.22 -25.33
CA SER A 294 0.71 -18.61 -25.74
C SER A 294 1.54 -19.50 -24.81
N PHE A 295 0.89 -20.48 -24.18
CA PHE A 295 1.58 -21.49 -23.37
C PHE A 295 2.02 -22.66 -24.25
N HIS A 296 3.26 -23.09 -24.07
CA HIS A 296 3.86 -24.19 -24.82
C HIS A 296 4.24 -25.35 -23.90
N TYR A 297 3.87 -26.57 -24.32
CA TYR A 297 4.27 -27.81 -23.68
C TYR A 297 4.71 -28.81 -24.74
N GLU A 298 5.90 -29.41 -24.55
CA GLU A 298 6.51 -30.35 -25.50
C GLU A 298 6.53 -29.83 -26.97
N GLY A 299 6.73 -28.51 -27.12
CA GLY A 299 6.80 -27.83 -28.42
C GLY A 299 5.45 -27.46 -29.05
N ASN A 300 4.33 -27.87 -28.47
CA ASN A 300 2.99 -27.54 -28.96
C ASN A 300 2.38 -26.36 -28.22
N VAL A 301 1.51 -25.61 -28.88
CA VAL A 301 0.69 -24.57 -28.24
C VAL A 301 -0.50 -25.25 -27.56
N GLU A 302 -0.56 -25.13 -26.24
CA GLU A 302 -1.63 -25.73 -25.42
C GLU A 302 -2.79 -24.76 -25.19
N SER A 303 -2.46 -23.48 -24.97
CA SER A 303 -3.46 -22.43 -24.76
C SER A 303 -2.97 -21.09 -25.27
N LYS A 304 -3.93 -20.21 -25.57
CA LYS A 304 -3.67 -18.84 -26.00
C LYS A 304 -4.67 -17.90 -25.33
N ILE A 305 -4.17 -16.81 -24.78
CA ILE A 305 -4.97 -15.72 -24.23
C ILE A 305 -4.66 -14.45 -25.02
N ILE A 306 -5.69 -13.66 -25.32
CA ILE A 306 -5.57 -12.35 -25.96
C ILE A 306 -6.24 -11.30 -25.07
N LEU A 307 -5.49 -10.27 -24.74
CA LEU A 307 -5.93 -9.06 -24.08
C LEU A 307 -5.94 -7.93 -25.10
N THR A 308 -7.06 -7.24 -25.28
CA THR A 308 -7.16 -6.05 -26.14
C THR A 308 -7.55 -4.84 -25.31
N TYR A 309 -6.91 -3.71 -25.57
CA TYR A 309 -7.17 -2.44 -24.87
C TYR A 309 -7.67 -1.39 -25.86
N GLU A 310 -8.75 -0.72 -25.49
CA GLU A 310 -9.43 0.25 -26.35
C GLU A 310 -9.85 1.50 -25.55
N ASN A 311 -10.28 2.53 -26.28
CA ASN A 311 -10.84 3.77 -25.73
C ASN A 311 -9.93 4.45 -24.70
N TYR A 312 -8.66 4.63 -25.05
CA TYR A 312 -7.71 5.33 -24.20
C TYR A 312 -8.16 6.76 -23.89
N SER A 313 -8.05 7.14 -22.62
CA SER A 313 -8.19 8.53 -22.22
C SER A 313 -6.91 9.31 -22.53
N SER A 314 -7.00 10.64 -22.63
CA SER A 314 -5.81 11.49 -22.76
C SER A 314 -4.96 11.58 -21.49
N HIS A 315 -5.46 11.10 -20.34
CA HIS A 315 -4.73 11.11 -19.08
C HIS A 315 -3.62 10.06 -19.11
N LEU A 316 -2.48 10.42 -18.53
CA LEU A 316 -1.37 9.48 -18.35
C LEU A 316 -1.76 8.41 -17.32
N ASN A 317 -1.19 7.23 -17.48
CA ASN A 317 -1.22 6.18 -16.48
C ASN A 317 0.11 6.20 -15.71
N PRO A 318 0.15 6.85 -14.53
CA PRO A 318 1.37 6.93 -13.75
C PRO A 318 1.70 5.58 -13.07
N PHE A 319 0.71 4.70 -12.90
CA PHE A 319 0.91 3.44 -12.20
C PHE A 319 1.34 2.32 -13.15
N PRO A 320 2.45 1.64 -12.85
CA PRO A 320 2.94 0.52 -13.63
C PRO A 320 2.19 -0.77 -13.25
N ILE A 321 0.85 -0.76 -13.25
CA ILE A 321 0.00 -1.92 -12.92
C ILE A 321 0.37 -3.12 -13.79
N LYS A 322 0.77 -2.83 -15.03
CA LYS A 322 1.25 -3.82 -15.98
C LYS A 322 2.70 -3.55 -16.31
N ASN A 323 3.58 -4.45 -15.87
CA ASN A 323 5.00 -4.40 -16.17
C ASN A 323 5.43 -5.66 -16.93
N ILE A 324 6.07 -5.47 -18.08
CA ILE A 324 6.81 -6.54 -18.76
C ILE A 324 8.22 -6.64 -18.14
N ILE A 325 8.82 -5.47 -17.91
CA ILE A 325 10.08 -5.28 -17.20
C ILE A 325 9.80 -4.22 -16.11
N PRO A 326 10.19 -4.45 -14.85
CA PRO A 326 9.96 -3.48 -13.78
C PRO A 326 10.51 -2.10 -14.11
N GLY A 327 9.73 -1.05 -13.81
CA GLY A 327 10.08 0.34 -14.07
C GLY A 327 9.93 0.80 -15.52
N ILE A 328 9.53 -0.08 -16.45
CA ILE A 328 9.23 0.29 -17.84
C ILE A 328 7.72 0.28 -18.05
N SER A 329 7.12 1.48 -18.13
CA SER A 329 5.69 1.61 -18.44
C SER A 329 5.41 1.22 -19.89
N VAL A 330 4.54 0.24 -20.07
CA VAL A 330 4.09 -0.24 -21.39
C VAL A 330 2.71 0.29 -21.77
N GLN A 331 2.05 0.99 -20.85
CA GLN A 331 0.70 1.52 -21.02
C GLN A 331 0.70 2.96 -20.58
N LYS A 332 1.05 3.87 -21.51
CA LYS A 332 1.27 5.29 -21.23
C LYS A 332 0.01 6.02 -20.78
N ASN A 333 -1.13 5.68 -21.36
CA ASN A 333 -2.43 6.26 -21.05
C ASN A 333 -3.37 5.23 -20.41
N LEU A 334 -4.40 5.72 -19.73
CA LEU A 334 -5.41 4.87 -19.09
C LEU A 334 -6.37 4.30 -20.15
N PRO A 335 -6.52 2.96 -20.27
CA PRO A 335 -7.47 2.36 -21.19
C PRO A 335 -8.91 2.53 -20.68
N GLY A 336 -9.88 2.71 -21.57
CA GLY A 336 -11.30 2.72 -21.20
C GLY A 336 -11.92 1.32 -21.18
N ILE A 337 -11.37 0.39 -21.97
CA ILE A 337 -11.87 -0.98 -22.09
C ILE A 337 -10.70 -1.96 -22.11
N MET A 338 -10.84 -3.10 -21.43
CA MET A 338 -10.05 -4.31 -21.64
C MET A 338 -10.97 -5.47 -22.07
N LYS A 339 -10.61 -6.17 -23.14
CA LYS A 339 -11.24 -7.41 -23.59
C LYS A 339 -10.30 -8.57 -23.28
N TYR A 340 -10.82 -9.64 -22.69
CA TYR A 340 -10.11 -10.87 -22.37
C TYR A 340 -10.72 -12.02 -23.18
N ASP A 341 -9.92 -12.66 -24.02
CA ASP A 341 -10.29 -13.81 -24.85
C ASP A 341 -9.37 -14.99 -24.54
N ALA A 342 -9.92 -16.09 -24.02
CA ALA A 342 -9.21 -17.33 -23.73
C ALA A 342 -9.68 -18.50 -24.62
N GLY A 343 -10.43 -18.22 -25.69
CA GLY A 343 -10.95 -19.21 -26.64
C GLY A 343 -12.32 -19.82 -26.29
N ASP A 344 -12.81 -19.63 -25.06
CA ASP A 344 -14.14 -20.08 -24.59
C ASP A 344 -15.19 -18.95 -24.55
N GLY A 345 -14.75 -17.71 -24.79
CA GLY A 345 -15.58 -16.52 -24.83
C GLY A 345 -14.76 -15.25 -24.66
N ILE A 346 -15.42 -14.10 -24.82
CA ILE A 346 -14.81 -12.78 -24.61
C ILE A 346 -15.46 -12.14 -23.39
N SER A 347 -14.65 -11.86 -22.38
CA SER A 347 -15.02 -11.02 -21.23
C SER A 347 -14.64 -9.57 -21.49
N ILE A 348 -15.53 -8.62 -21.16
CA ILE A 348 -15.31 -7.20 -21.40
C ILE A 348 -15.33 -6.46 -20.06
N TYR A 349 -14.26 -5.73 -19.78
CA TYR A 349 -14.09 -4.91 -18.59
C TYR A 349 -14.10 -3.45 -19.03
N ASN A 350 -15.13 -2.71 -18.61
CA ASN A 350 -15.21 -1.27 -18.81
C ASN A 350 -14.60 -0.59 -17.58
N TYR A 351 -13.62 0.29 -17.81
CA TYR A 351 -12.98 1.06 -16.76
C TYR A 351 -13.61 2.44 -16.66
N THR A 352 -13.99 2.80 -15.44
CA THR A 352 -14.35 4.18 -15.06
C THR A 352 -13.28 4.72 -14.13
N TYR A 353 -12.88 5.98 -14.31
CA TYR A 353 -11.85 6.62 -13.51
C TYR A 353 -12.40 7.85 -12.79
N GLU A 354 -11.90 8.08 -11.58
CA GLU A 354 -12.05 9.35 -10.85
C GLU A 354 -10.67 10.01 -10.75
N PHE A 355 -10.65 11.34 -10.87
CA PHE A 355 -9.44 12.15 -10.87
C PHE A 355 -9.51 13.21 -9.77
N ASP A 356 -8.37 13.63 -9.25
CA ASP A 356 -8.25 14.79 -8.35
C ASP A 356 -8.33 16.13 -9.12
N GLU A 357 -8.18 17.25 -8.41
CA GLU A 357 -8.24 18.59 -8.97
C GLU A 357 -7.07 18.86 -9.96
N GLU A 358 -5.96 18.14 -9.81
CA GLU A 358 -4.78 18.17 -10.65
C GLU A 358 -4.87 17.24 -11.87
N GLY A 359 -5.93 16.42 -11.97
CA GLY A 359 -6.14 15.48 -13.07
C GLY A 359 -5.36 14.17 -12.94
N LYS A 360 -4.81 13.84 -11.77
CA LYS A 360 -4.21 12.54 -11.48
C LYS A 360 -5.32 11.54 -11.15
N VAL A 361 -5.14 10.30 -11.62
CA VAL A 361 -6.11 9.24 -11.33
C VAL A 361 -6.02 8.84 -9.86
N ILE A 362 -7.14 8.94 -9.14
CA ILE A 362 -7.24 8.55 -7.71
C ILE A 362 -8.07 7.27 -7.52
N LYS A 363 -8.87 6.88 -8.53
CA LYS A 363 -9.68 5.65 -8.46
C LYS A 363 -9.97 5.07 -9.84
N ARG A 364 -10.02 3.75 -9.94
CA ARG A 364 -10.50 2.99 -11.11
C ARG A 364 -11.56 1.99 -10.66
N ILE A 365 -12.65 1.89 -11.41
CA ILE A 365 -13.78 1.02 -11.11
C ILE A 365 -14.08 0.12 -12.32
N THR A 366 -14.33 -1.16 -12.06
CA THR A 366 -14.97 -2.12 -12.97
C THR A 366 -16.13 -2.81 -12.25
N PRO A 367 -16.93 -3.65 -12.93
CA PRO A 367 -17.95 -4.46 -12.24
C PRO A 367 -17.42 -5.41 -11.16
N TYR A 368 -16.13 -5.74 -11.16
CA TYR A 368 -15.54 -6.78 -10.30
C TYR A 368 -14.43 -6.25 -9.38
N GLU A 369 -14.02 -4.99 -9.57
CA GLU A 369 -12.82 -4.45 -8.96
C GLU A 369 -12.94 -2.95 -8.72
N THR A 370 -12.46 -2.48 -7.58
CA THR A 370 -12.13 -1.07 -7.35
C THR A 370 -10.67 -0.93 -6.97
N ALA A 371 -9.92 -0.12 -7.72
CA ALA A 371 -8.56 0.28 -7.38
C ALA A 371 -8.54 1.72 -6.86
N ILE A 372 -7.87 1.97 -5.73
CA ILE A 372 -7.65 3.29 -5.15
C ILE A 372 -6.15 3.60 -5.26
N PHE A 373 -5.81 4.78 -5.77
CA PHE A 373 -4.45 5.18 -6.06
C PHE A 373 -3.99 6.29 -5.12
N ALA A 374 -2.72 6.23 -4.71
CA ALA A 374 -2.08 7.23 -3.88
C ALA A 374 -0.74 7.64 -4.48
N TYR A 375 -0.42 8.92 -4.35
CA TYR A 375 0.83 9.52 -4.79
C TYR A 375 1.64 9.98 -3.57
N HIS A 376 2.92 10.20 -3.79
CA HIS A 376 3.77 10.95 -2.86
C HIS A 376 3.43 12.43 -2.94
#